data_AF-A0A953XRV2-F1
#
_entry.id   AF-A0A953XRV2-F1
#
_cell.length_a   1.000
_cell.length_b   1.000
_cell.length_c   1.000
_cell.angle_alpha   90.00
_cell.angle_beta   90.00
_cell.angle_gamma   90.00
#
_symmetry.space_group_name_H-M   'P 1'
#
loop_
_entity.id
_entity.type
_entity.pdbx_description
1 polymer ?
#
loop_
_entity_poly.entity_id
_entity_poly.type
_entity_poly.pdbx_seq_one_letter_code
_entity_poly.pdbx_strand_id
1 'polypeptide(L)'
;MALWDVFQHYQIKRADLAAKDAQRDARHTGLRMESELSRLESKVDGLALICQALVELLQEQGGVSDEEIARRIDEIDLRDGRADGRLTGGPIPCPECARPAHTRQRVCMYCSTRIDQGMLLEKIGRGAAR
;
A
#
# COMPACT_ATOMS: atom_id res chain seq x y z
N MET A 1 -46.42 22.35 -30.51
CA MET A 1 -45.38 21.60 -29.79
C MET A 1 -45.99 20.31 -29.29
N ALA A 2 -45.42 19.16 -29.64
CA ALA A 2 -45.96 17.87 -29.23
C ALA A 2 -45.73 17.67 -27.73
N LEU A 3 -46.76 17.20 -27.01
CA LEU A 3 -46.68 16.88 -25.58
C LEU A 3 -45.53 15.89 -25.27
N TRP A 4 -45.22 15.03 -26.23
CA TRP A 4 -44.09 14.09 -26.20
C TRP A 4 -42.73 14.80 -26.12
N ASP A 5 -42.53 15.88 -26.87
CA ASP A 5 -41.25 16.62 -26.88
C ASP A 5 -40.99 17.24 -25.50
N VAL A 6 -42.02 17.78 -24.86
CA VAL A 6 -41.92 18.37 -23.51
C VAL A 6 -41.57 17.30 -22.48
N PHE A 7 -42.20 16.13 -22.56
CA PHE A 7 -41.92 15.01 -21.67
C PHE A 7 -40.52 14.43 -21.89
N GLN A 8 -40.06 14.31 -23.14
CA GLN A 8 -38.70 13.89 -23.50
C GLN A 8 -37.66 14.87 -22.96
N HIS A 9 -37.84 16.18 -23.16
CA HIS A 9 -36.93 17.19 -22.62
C HIS A 9 -36.87 17.16 -21.09
N TYR A 10 -37.99 16.86 -20.41
CA TYR A 10 -38.01 16.70 -18.97
C TYR A 10 -37.19 15.49 -18.50
N GLN A 11 -37.36 14.33 -19.14
CA GLN A 11 -36.58 13.14 -18.80
C GLN A 11 -35.08 13.32 -19.04
N ILE A 12 -34.69 13.94 -20.17
CA ILE A 12 -33.29 14.23 -20.50
C ILE A 12 -32.69 15.17 -19.45
N LYS A 13 -33.38 16.24 -19.08
CA LYS A 13 -32.92 17.15 -18.02
C LYS A 13 -32.73 16.42 -16.69
N ARG A 14 -33.63 15.50 -16.34
CA ARG A 14 -33.53 14.73 -15.09
C ARG A 14 -32.33 13.77 -15.11
N ALA A 15 -32.07 13.13 -16.26
CA ALA A 15 -30.91 12.25 -16.44
C ALA A 15 -29.59 13.04 -16.40
N ASP A 16 -29.53 14.21 -17.03
CA ASP A 16 -28.35 15.09 -17.00
C ASP A 16 -28.05 15.60 -15.59
N LEU A 17 -29.08 16.00 -14.83
CA LEU A 17 -28.93 16.39 -13.43
C LEU A 17 -28.42 15.23 -12.57
N ALA A 18 -29.02 14.05 -12.70
CA ALA A 18 -28.57 12.86 -11.97
C ALA A 18 -27.12 12.47 -12.31
N ALA A 19 -26.72 12.57 -13.58
CA ALA A 19 -25.35 12.31 -14.01
C ALA A 19 -24.36 13.34 -13.44
N LYS A 20 -24.73 14.62 -13.43
CA LYS A 20 -23.91 15.70 -12.85
C LYS A 20 -23.74 15.56 -11.34
N ASP A 21 -24.80 15.19 -10.63
CA ASP A 21 -24.74 14.96 -9.19
C ASP A 21 -23.86 13.73 -8.87
N ALA A 22 -24.04 12.63 -9.59
CA ALA A 22 -23.17 11.45 -9.46
C ALA A 22 -21.69 11.77 -9.75
N GLN A 23 -21.41 12.60 -10.77
CA GLN A 23 -20.05 13.04 -11.08
C GLN A 23 -19.46 13.91 -9.97
N ARG A 24 -20.26 14.79 -9.37
CA ARG A 24 -19.84 15.65 -8.25
C ARG A 24 -19.52 14.80 -7.02
N ASP A 25 -20.36 13.83 -6.68
CA ASP A 25 -20.16 12.94 -5.55
C ASP A 25 -18.92 12.05 -5.72
N ALA A 26 -18.72 11.52 -6.93
CA ALA A 26 -17.51 10.76 -7.26
C ALA A 26 -16.25 11.61 -7.11
N ARG A 27 -16.28 12.86 -7.61
CA ARG A 27 -15.15 13.79 -7.48
C ARG A 27 -14.87 14.15 -6.02
N HIS A 28 -15.91 14.42 -5.23
CA HIS A 28 -15.76 14.77 -3.82
C HIS A 28 -15.21 13.60 -3.01
N THR A 29 -15.69 12.38 -3.29
CA THR A 29 -15.15 11.15 -2.70
C THR A 29 -13.68 10.95 -3.05
N GLY A 30 -13.31 11.17 -4.33
CA GLY A 30 -11.92 11.07 -4.79
C GLY A 30 -10.97 12.02 -4.06
N LEU A 31 -11.32 13.31 -3.99
CA LEU A 31 -10.51 14.31 -3.27
C LEU A 31 -10.35 13.98 -1.78
N ARG A 32 -11.40 13.45 -1.15
CA ARG A 32 -11.34 13.01 0.26
C ARG A 32 -10.40 11.82 0.43
N MET A 33 -10.45 10.84 -0.47
CA MET A 33 -9.55 9.69 -0.44
C MET A 33 -8.09 10.10 -0.63
N GLU A 34 -7.82 11.01 -1.56
CA GLU A 34 -6.47 11.56 -1.79
C GLU A 34 -5.94 12.26 -0.53
N SER A 35 -6.77 13.07 0.14
CA SER A 35 -6.39 13.74 1.38
C SER A 35 -6.12 12.76 2.53
N GLU A 36 -6.94 11.72 2.68
CA GLU A 36 -6.73 10.70 3.71
C GLU A 36 -5.47 9.87 3.42
N LEU A 37 -5.20 9.55 2.15
CA LEU A 37 -3.98 8.85 1.75
C LEU A 37 -2.73 9.68 2.06
N SER A 38 -2.71 10.95 1.68
CA SER A 38 -1.61 11.86 1.99
C SER A 38 -1.37 12.02 3.50
N ARG A 39 -2.45 12.06 4.29
CA ARG A 39 -2.37 12.08 5.74
C ARG A 39 -1.79 10.78 6.31
N LEU A 40 -2.15 9.63 5.73
CA LEU A 40 -1.62 8.34 6.14
C LEU A 40 -0.13 8.21 5.79
N GLU A 41 0.25 8.63 4.58
CA GLU A 41 1.65 8.69 4.14
C GLU A 41 2.49 9.54 5.11
N SER A 42 2.02 10.75 5.44
CA SER A 42 2.72 11.63 6.40
C SER A 42 2.89 10.99 7.80
N LYS A 43 1.91 10.20 8.25
CA LYS A 43 2.01 9.47 9.52
C LYS A 43 3.00 8.32 9.43
N VAL A 44 3.03 7.59 8.31
CA VAL A 44 3.99 6.51 8.08
C VAL A 44 5.40 7.06 8.02
N ASP A 45 5.62 8.18 7.32
CA ASP A 45 6.92 8.86 7.27
C ASP A 45 7.37 9.32 8.65
N GLY A 46 6.46 9.89 9.44
CA GLY A 46 6.73 10.26 10.83
C GLY A 46 7.10 9.06 11.71
N LEU A 47 6.41 7.93 11.56
CA LEU A 47 6.74 6.69 12.27
C LEU A 47 8.10 6.15 11.84
N ALA A 48 8.41 6.16 10.55
CA ALA A 48 9.71 5.73 10.03
C ALA A 48 10.84 6.59 10.62
N LEU A 49 10.66 7.91 10.68
CA LEU A 49 11.63 8.83 11.28
C LEU A 49 11.84 8.56 12.78
N ILE A 50 10.75 8.33 13.52
CA ILE A 50 10.83 7.98 14.95
C ILE A 50 11.56 6.64 15.14
N CYS A 51 11.22 5.61 14.36
CA CYS A 51 11.89 4.31 14.40
C CYS A 51 13.38 4.43 14.09
N GLN A 52 13.75 5.25 13.10
CA GLN A 52 15.14 5.52 12.77
C GLN A 52 15.88 6.18 13.95
N ALA A 53 15.28 7.21 14.55
CA ALA A 53 15.86 7.87 15.72
C ALA A 53 16.02 6.91 16.93
N LEU A 54 15.05 6.00 17.13
CA LEU A 54 15.14 4.97 18.16
C LEU A 54 16.28 3.98 17.88
N VAL A 55 16.47 3.57 16.62
CA VAL A 55 17.57 2.69 16.21
C VAL A 55 18.92 3.37 16.45
N GLU A 56 19.07 4.63 16.03
CA GLU A 56 20.31 5.40 16.24
C GLU A 56 20.62 5.54 17.73
N LEU A 57 19.62 5.86 18.58
CA LEU A 57 19.80 5.91 20.03
C LEU A 57 20.22 4.55 20.63
N LEU A 58 19.64 3.45 20.16
CA LEU A 58 20.00 2.10 20.61
C LEU A 58 21.42 1.70 20.18
N GLN A 59 21.88 2.18 19.03
CA GLN A 59 23.25 1.97 18.55
C GLN A 59 24.25 2.77 19.39
N GLU A 60 23.98 4.06 19.59
CA GLU A 60 24.87 4.98 20.31
C GLU A 60 25.00 4.61 21.80
N GLN A 61 23.90 4.28 22.47
CA GLN A 61 23.89 4.04 23.92
C GLN A 61 23.96 2.56 24.29
N GLY A 62 23.42 1.68 23.44
CA GLY A 62 23.31 0.26 23.71
C GLY A 62 24.37 -0.61 23.04
N GLY A 63 25.14 -0.07 22.10
CA GLY A 63 26.13 -0.84 21.32
C GLY A 63 25.49 -1.96 20.49
N VAL A 64 24.20 -1.85 20.18
CA VAL A 64 23.47 -2.83 19.38
C VAL A 64 23.91 -2.69 17.92
N SER A 65 24.33 -3.78 17.29
CA SER A 65 24.71 -3.76 15.87
C SER A 65 23.49 -3.87 14.94
N ASP A 66 23.64 -3.45 13.69
CA ASP A 66 22.60 -3.58 12.66
C ASP A 66 22.11 -5.03 12.50
N GLU A 67 23.01 -6.01 12.64
CA GLU A 67 22.68 -7.42 12.52
C GLU A 67 21.77 -7.91 13.65
N GLU A 68 21.96 -7.41 14.87
CA GLU A 68 21.13 -7.75 16.03
C GLU A 68 19.73 -7.17 15.88
N ILE A 69 19.61 -5.95 15.34
CA ILE A 69 18.32 -5.32 15.03
C ILE A 69 17.60 -6.12 13.94
N ALA A 70 18.29 -6.49 12.86
CA ALA A 70 17.72 -7.29 11.78
C ALA A 70 17.21 -8.65 12.28
N ARG A 71 18.02 -9.36 13.07
CA ARG A 71 17.62 -10.63 13.69
C ARG A 71 16.38 -10.45 14.58
N ARG A 72 16.32 -9.36 15.34
CA ARG A 72 15.18 -9.10 16.24
C ARG A 72 13.90 -8.78 15.48
N ILE A 73 14.00 -8.09 14.34
CA ILE A 73 12.86 -7.87 13.44
C ILE A 73 12.35 -9.21 12.90
N ASP A 74 13.24 -10.09 12.42
CA ASP A 74 12.86 -11.42 11.94
C ASP A 74 12.21 -12.27 13.05
N GLU A 75 12.75 -12.23 14.27
CA GLU A 75 12.14 -12.91 15.42
C GLU A 75 10.74 -12.38 15.75
N ILE A 76 10.51 -11.07 15.65
CA ILE A 76 9.21 -10.45 15.92
C ILE A 76 8.20 -10.83 14.83
N ASP A 77 8.59 -10.79 13.55
CA ASP A 77 7.75 -11.21 12.42
C ASP A 77 7.33 -12.68 12.55
N LEU A 78 8.28 -13.56 12.89
CA LEU A 78 8.00 -14.98 13.13
C LEU A 78 7.11 -15.24 14.35
N ARG A 79 7.18 -14.39 15.38
CA ARG A 79 6.29 -14.46 16.57
C ARG A 79 4.87 -14.03 16.25
N ASP A 80 4.69 -13.06 15.37
CA ASP A 80 3.38 -12.58 14.93
C ASP A 80 2.69 -13.58 13.96
N GLY A 81 3.42 -14.62 13.51
CA GLY A 81 2.95 -15.73 12.69
C GLY A 81 1.88 -16.66 13.32
N ARG A 82 1.35 -16.34 14.51
CA ARG A 82 0.22 -17.07 15.12
C ARG A 82 -1.00 -16.15 15.27
N ALA A 83 -1.69 -15.88 14.16
CA ALA A 83 -3.17 -15.88 14.02
C ALA A 83 -3.77 -15.18 12.77
N ASP A 84 -3.03 -14.95 11.67
CA ASP A 84 -3.71 -14.67 10.39
C ASP A 84 -3.00 -15.27 9.16
N GLY A 85 -3.01 -16.61 9.09
CA GLY A 85 -3.36 -17.40 7.91
C GLY A 85 -2.75 -17.18 6.52
N ARG A 86 -1.84 -16.23 6.25
CA ARG A 86 -1.31 -15.99 4.89
C ARG A 86 0.12 -15.43 4.85
N LEU A 87 1.11 -16.28 5.14
CA LEU A 87 2.52 -16.03 4.78
C LEU A 87 3.01 -17.12 3.81
N THR A 88 2.87 -16.87 2.51
CA THR A 88 3.40 -17.72 1.44
C THR A 88 4.29 -16.89 0.53
N GLY A 89 5.43 -16.45 1.04
CA GLY A 89 6.29 -15.56 0.30
C GLY A 89 7.67 -15.41 0.93
N GLY A 90 8.65 -16.19 0.49
CA GLY A 90 10.02 -16.10 1.01
C GLY A 90 10.68 -14.73 0.77
N PRO A 91 11.74 -14.40 1.51
CA PRO A 91 12.49 -13.16 1.32
C PRO A 91 13.19 -13.11 -0.05
N ILE A 92 13.09 -11.98 -0.74
CA ILE A 92 13.74 -11.66 -2.01
C ILE A 92 14.73 -10.52 -1.75
N PRO A 93 15.97 -10.57 -2.26
CA PRO A 93 16.90 -9.45 -2.11
C PRO A 93 16.41 -8.22 -2.90
N CYS A 94 16.50 -7.04 -2.30
CA CYS A 94 16.27 -5.78 -2.99
C CYS A 94 17.32 -5.57 -4.10
N PRO A 95 16.92 -5.13 -5.32
CA PRO A 95 17.86 -4.92 -6.42
C PRO A 95 18.88 -3.79 -6.17
N GLU A 96 18.59 -2.86 -5.26
CA GLU A 96 19.43 -1.69 -5.00
C GLU A 96 20.30 -1.85 -3.74
N CYS A 97 19.68 -2.20 -2.61
CA CYS A 97 20.39 -2.27 -1.33
C CYS A 97 20.74 -3.69 -0.88
N ALA A 98 20.37 -4.72 -1.66
CA ALA A 98 20.56 -6.15 -1.38
C ALA A 98 19.95 -6.67 -0.06
N ARG A 99 19.26 -5.83 0.72
CA ARG A 99 18.59 -6.23 1.96
C ARG A 99 17.37 -7.12 1.67
N PRO A 100 17.04 -8.06 2.57
CA PRO A 100 15.89 -8.94 2.40
C PRO A 100 14.59 -8.13 2.42
N ALA A 101 13.75 -8.36 1.41
CA ALA A 101 12.42 -7.79 1.31
C ALA A 101 11.40 -8.92 1.16
N HIS A 102 10.18 -8.72 1.67
CA HIS A 102 9.15 -9.74 1.55
C HIS A 102 8.57 -9.76 0.13
N THR A 103 8.29 -10.93 -0.45
CA THR A 103 7.72 -11.06 -1.82
C THR A 103 6.55 -10.12 -2.12
N ARG A 104 5.67 -9.83 -1.15
CA ARG A 104 4.50 -8.93 -1.35
C ARG A 104 4.84 -7.44 -1.32
N GLN A 105 6.04 -7.06 -0.88
CA GLN A 105 6.43 -5.65 -0.80
C GLN A 105 6.71 -5.12 -2.20
N ARG A 106 6.05 -4.02 -2.56
CA ARG A 106 6.27 -3.30 -3.83
C ARG A 106 7.40 -2.26 -3.73
N VAL A 107 7.82 -1.95 -2.50
CA VAL A 107 8.79 -0.92 -2.16
C VAL A 107 9.67 -1.48 -1.04
N CYS A 108 10.99 -1.34 -1.16
CA CYS A 108 11.94 -1.73 -0.13
C CYS A 108 11.77 -0.85 1.11
N MET A 109 11.68 -1.46 2.30
CA MET A 109 11.55 -0.72 3.56
C MET A 109 12.79 0.09 3.93
N TYR A 110 13.96 -0.22 3.34
CA TYR A 110 15.24 0.37 3.72
C TYR A 110 15.69 1.49 2.79
N CYS A 111 15.49 1.33 1.48
CA CYS A 111 15.97 2.29 0.48
C CYS A 111 14.86 2.87 -0.39
N SER A 112 13.60 2.50 -0.13
CA SER A 112 12.42 2.96 -0.87
C SER A 112 12.42 2.65 -2.37
N THR A 113 13.36 1.81 -2.84
CA THR A 113 13.38 1.34 -4.23
C THR A 113 12.20 0.42 -4.49
N ARG A 114 11.56 0.57 -5.66
CA ARG A 114 10.48 -0.33 -6.09
C ARG A 114 11.02 -1.73 -6.33
N ILE A 115 10.35 -2.72 -5.76
CA ILE A 115 10.65 -4.14 -5.95
C ILE A 115 9.61 -4.68 -6.92
N ASP A 116 10.04 -4.95 -8.14
CA ASP A 116 9.26 -5.52 -9.24
C ASP A 116 9.28 -7.06 -9.22
N GLN A 117 10.36 -7.65 -8.73
CA GLN A 117 10.48 -9.09 -8.49
C GLN A 117 9.71 -9.49 -7.24
N GLY A 118 8.44 -9.87 -7.41
CA GLY A 118 7.64 -10.33 -6.28
C GLY A 118 6.15 -10.49 -6.52
N MET A 119 5.66 -10.53 -7.77
CA MET A 119 4.24 -10.82 -7.96
C MET A 119 3.95 -12.29 -7.61
N LEU A 120 3.49 -12.53 -6.38
CA LEU A 120 2.89 -13.80 -5.94
C LEU A 120 1.80 -14.26 -6.93
N LEU A 121 1.11 -13.31 -7.57
CA LEU A 121 0.14 -13.55 -8.64
C LEU A 121 0.77 -14.19 -9.90
N GLU A 122 1.99 -13.82 -10.27
CA GLU A 122 2.67 -14.41 -11.43
C GLU A 122 3.17 -15.84 -11.19
N LYS A 123 3.51 -16.18 -9.93
CA LYS A 123 3.94 -17.55 -9.58
C LYS A 123 2.76 -18.53 -9.55
N ILE A 124 1.56 -18.08 -9.18
CA ILE A 124 0.36 -18.93 -9.20
C ILE A 124 -0.08 -19.23 -10.65
N GLY A 125 0.10 -18.29 -11.60
CA GLY A 125 -0.26 -18.48 -13.01
C GLY A 125 0.68 -19.40 -13.82
N ARG A 126 1.95 -19.56 -13.42
CA ARG A 126 2.93 -20.39 -14.15
C ARG A 126 2.99 -21.86 -13.71
N GLY A 127 2.26 -22.24 -12.66
CA GLY A 127 2.23 -23.61 -12.14
C GLY A 127 1.10 -24.51 -12.65
N ALA A 128 0.14 -23.97 -13.41
CA ALA A 128 -1.05 -24.70 -13.89
C ALA A 128 -0.91 -25.27 -15.32
N ALA A 129 0.31 -25.34 -15.86
CA ALA A 129 0.58 -25.85 -17.20
C ALA A 129 1.73 -26.87 -17.17
N ARG A 130 1.54 -28.00 -16.47
CA ARG A 130 2.23 -29.27 -16.71
C ARG A 130 1.32 -30.43 -16.34
#